data_AF-A0A8J7UB01-F1
#
_entry.id   AF-A0A8J7UB01-F1
#
_cell.length_a   1.000
_cell.length_b   1.000
_cell.length_c   1.000
_cell.angle_alpha   90.00
_cell.angle_beta   90.00
_cell.angle_gamma   90.00
#
_symmetry.space_group_name_H-M   'P 1'
#
loop_
_entity.id
_entity.type
_entity.pdbx_description
1 polymer ?
#
loop_
_entity_poly.entity_id
_entity_poly.type
_entity_poly.pdbx_seq_one_letter_code
_entity_poly.pdbx_strand_id
1 'polypeptide(L)'
;MQIAKGPLKVHPSNPRYFTDGTGKAILLTGSHTWNNFKDMGKSDPPPRFDFEAYLGFLKKHNHNFIRLWTWELTTYSYDGDLTYAEPFPWPRAGPGNALDGKPKFDLERFYQPYFERLRSRVLEAGRRGIYVSIMLFEGHGLQSSLEPWCWNGHPFNARNNVNGIDGDPNGDGRGLETQTLEIPAITELQEAYVRKVVD
;
A
#
# COMPACT_ATOMS: atom_id res chain seq x y z
N MET A 1 -7.40 8.96 -28.50
CA MET A 1 -6.82 7.68 -28.05
C MET A 1 -7.96 6.68 -27.89
N GLN A 2 -7.79 5.45 -28.36
CA GLN A 2 -8.78 4.39 -28.14
C GLN A 2 -8.75 3.99 -26.66
N ILE A 3 -9.92 3.97 -26.03
CA ILE A 3 -10.08 3.66 -24.61
C ILE A 3 -9.92 2.16 -24.41
N ALA A 4 -9.11 1.73 -23.44
CA ALA A 4 -8.95 0.33 -23.08
C ALA A 4 -10.31 -0.29 -22.73
N LYS A 5 -10.60 -1.49 -23.25
CA LYS A 5 -11.92 -2.14 -23.07
C LYS A 5 -12.04 -2.95 -21.78
N GLY A 6 -11.00 -3.00 -20.96
CA GLY A 6 -10.95 -3.75 -19.71
C GLY A 6 -9.52 -3.97 -19.22
N PRO A 7 -9.33 -4.85 -18.22
CA PRO A 7 -8.01 -5.24 -17.74
C PRO A 7 -7.12 -5.82 -18.85
N LEU A 8 -5.80 -5.70 -18.67
CA LEU A 8 -4.83 -6.32 -19.57
C LEU A 8 -5.01 -7.84 -19.60
N LYS A 9 -4.89 -8.41 -20.79
CA LYS A 9 -4.85 -9.85 -21.04
C LYS A 9 -3.56 -10.21 -21.77
N VAL A 10 -3.15 -11.46 -21.69
CA VAL A 10 -2.05 -11.98 -22.53
C VAL A 10 -2.45 -11.83 -24.00
N HIS A 11 -1.55 -11.32 -24.84
CA HIS A 11 -1.84 -11.10 -26.26
C HIS A 11 -1.94 -12.44 -27.01
N PRO A 12 -3.03 -12.71 -27.76
CA PRO A 12 -3.33 -14.04 -28.29
C PRO A 12 -2.31 -14.55 -29.33
N SER A 13 -1.77 -13.65 -30.17
CA SER A 13 -0.79 -14.03 -31.20
C SER A 13 0.67 -13.93 -30.74
N ASN A 14 0.95 -13.35 -29.56
CA ASN A 14 2.31 -13.20 -29.04
C ASN A 14 2.27 -13.09 -27.51
N PRO A 15 2.46 -14.20 -26.78
CA PRO A 15 2.27 -14.23 -25.33
C PRO A 15 3.33 -13.45 -24.53
N ARG A 16 4.34 -12.86 -25.20
CA ARG A 16 5.32 -11.96 -24.56
C ARG A 16 4.78 -10.55 -24.29
N TYR A 17 3.62 -10.20 -24.86
CA TYR A 17 2.99 -8.89 -24.73
C TYR A 17 1.59 -8.99 -24.13
N PHE A 18 1.08 -7.86 -23.65
CA PHE A 18 -0.30 -7.72 -23.24
C PHE A 18 -1.18 -7.15 -24.37
N THR A 19 -2.50 -7.21 -24.19
CA THR A 19 -3.50 -6.50 -24.97
C THR A 19 -4.64 -6.03 -24.07
N ASP A 20 -5.38 -5.00 -24.49
CA ASP A 20 -6.53 -4.41 -23.81
C ASP A 20 -7.87 -4.75 -24.50
N GLY A 21 -7.85 -5.75 -25.40
CA GLY A 21 -8.99 -6.15 -26.22
C GLY A 21 -9.15 -5.36 -27.53
N THR A 22 -8.23 -4.46 -27.85
CA THR A 22 -8.15 -3.81 -29.18
C THR A 22 -7.40 -4.63 -30.22
N GLY A 23 -6.66 -5.67 -29.80
CA GLY A 23 -5.77 -6.45 -30.67
C GLY A 23 -4.38 -5.82 -30.84
N LYS A 24 -4.13 -4.66 -30.21
CA LYS A 24 -2.79 -4.06 -30.17
C LYS A 24 -1.92 -4.75 -29.11
N ALA A 25 -0.67 -5.00 -29.45
CA ALA A 25 0.36 -5.42 -28.49
C ALA A 25 0.78 -4.24 -27.61
N ILE A 26 0.84 -4.49 -26.30
CA ILE A 26 1.19 -3.51 -25.27
C ILE A 26 2.45 -4.01 -24.55
N LEU A 27 3.51 -3.21 -24.64
CA LEU A 27 4.69 -3.31 -23.79
C LEU A 27 4.50 -2.35 -22.61
N LEU A 28 4.67 -2.85 -21.39
CA LEU A 28 4.61 -2.02 -20.19
C LEU A 28 5.97 -1.39 -19.92
N THR A 29 5.99 -0.07 -19.80
CA THR A 29 7.17 0.73 -19.48
C THR A 29 6.80 1.73 -18.39
N GLY A 30 7.68 1.87 -17.40
CA GLY A 30 7.34 2.64 -16.21
C GLY A 30 8.56 3.07 -15.40
N SER A 31 8.34 4.08 -14.56
CA SER A 31 9.20 4.41 -13.43
C SER A 31 8.37 4.32 -12.16
N HIS A 32 8.98 3.98 -11.05
CA HIS A 32 8.29 3.82 -9.77
C HIS A 32 9.00 4.60 -8.66
N THR A 33 8.24 4.90 -7.61
CA THR A 33 8.72 5.43 -6.33
C THR A 33 7.79 4.91 -5.23
N TRP A 34 8.29 4.74 -4.02
CA TRP A 34 7.53 4.20 -2.88
C TRP A 34 6.37 5.11 -2.46
N ASN A 35 6.52 6.43 -2.62
CA ASN A 35 5.57 7.40 -2.08
C ASN A 35 4.32 7.61 -2.98
N ASN A 36 4.24 6.87 -4.09
CA ASN A 36 3.23 7.10 -5.10
C ASN A 36 1.83 6.58 -4.74
N PHE A 37 1.65 5.98 -3.56
CA PHE A 37 0.33 5.76 -2.95
C PHE A 37 0.27 6.24 -1.49
N LYS A 38 1.25 5.87 -0.66
CA LYS A 38 1.41 6.42 0.69
C LYS A 38 2.37 7.60 0.70
N ASP A 39 2.04 8.64 1.46
CA ASP A 39 2.97 9.72 1.76
C ASP A 39 4.00 9.19 2.75
N MET A 40 5.29 9.45 2.50
CA MET A 40 6.39 8.97 3.34
C MET A 40 7.44 10.07 3.49
N GLY A 41 8.01 10.24 4.68
CA GLY A 41 9.06 11.22 4.91
C GLY A 41 9.48 11.36 6.37
N LYS A 42 10.41 12.28 6.63
CA LYS A 42 11.05 12.47 7.94
C LYS A 42 10.26 13.35 8.92
N SER A 43 9.09 13.87 8.52
CA SER A 43 8.17 14.63 9.37
C SER A 43 6.91 13.83 9.71
N ASP A 44 6.24 14.21 10.79
CA ASP A 44 4.93 13.68 11.16
C ASP A 44 3.88 14.81 11.27
N PRO A 45 2.90 14.90 10.35
CA PRO A 45 2.65 14.00 9.22
C PRO A 45 3.74 14.08 8.12
N PRO A 46 3.93 13.03 7.31
CA PRO A 46 4.85 13.07 6.19
C PRO A 46 4.39 14.05 5.10
N PRO A 47 5.31 14.60 4.30
CA PRO A 47 4.96 15.51 3.21
C PRO A 47 4.10 14.79 2.17
N ARG A 48 3.06 15.47 1.70
CA ARG A 48 2.18 14.94 0.65
C ARG A 48 2.92 14.75 -0.67
N PHE A 49 2.73 13.60 -1.29
CA PHE A 49 3.26 13.30 -2.61
C PHE A 49 2.44 13.98 -3.71
N ASP A 50 3.11 14.76 -4.57
CA ASP A 50 2.49 15.37 -5.75
C ASP A 50 2.29 14.31 -6.86
N PHE A 51 1.15 13.63 -6.79
CA PHE A 51 0.81 12.54 -7.70
C PHE A 51 0.56 13.04 -9.13
N GLU A 52 0.00 14.24 -9.33
CA GLU A 52 -0.28 14.76 -10.66
C GLU A 52 0.99 15.13 -11.42
N ALA A 53 1.95 15.77 -10.73
CA ALA A 53 3.27 16.06 -11.28
C ALA A 53 4.02 14.75 -11.64
N TYR A 54 3.94 13.74 -10.78
CA TYR A 54 4.52 12.42 -11.06
C TYR A 54 3.92 11.78 -12.32
N LEU A 55 2.59 11.81 -12.50
CA LEU A 55 1.98 11.32 -13.73
C LEU A 55 2.38 12.18 -14.95
N GLY A 56 2.55 13.49 -14.78
CA GLY A 56 3.09 14.38 -15.82
C GLY A 56 4.50 13.98 -16.26
N PHE A 57 5.37 13.68 -15.29
CA PHE A 57 6.71 13.14 -15.54
C PHE A 57 6.63 11.83 -16.34
N LEU A 58 5.80 10.87 -15.94
CA LEU A 58 5.66 9.61 -16.67
C LEU A 58 5.22 9.81 -18.12
N LYS A 59 4.25 10.71 -18.36
CA LYS A 59 3.81 11.04 -19.71
C LYS A 59 4.91 11.67 -20.55
N LYS A 60 5.69 12.59 -19.98
CA LYS A 60 6.86 13.20 -20.65
C LYS A 60 7.87 12.14 -21.11
N HIS A 61 7.99 11.04 -20.37
CA HIS A 61 8.90 9.92 -20.68
C HIS A 61 8.23 8.74 -21.41
N ASN A 62 7.00 8.91 -21.92
CA ASN A 62 6.25 7.87 -22.64
C ASN A 62 6.01 6.59 -21.83
N HIS A 63 5.96 6.68 -20.51
CA HIS A 63 5.61 5.57 -19.64
C HIS A 63 4.10 5.35 -19.61
N ASN A 64 3.72 4.08 -19.48
CA ASN A 64 2.32 3.61 -19.46
C ASN A 64 2.03 2.66 -18.30
N PHE A 65 2.93 2.51 -17.32
CA PHE A 65 2.74 1.62 -16.18
C PHE A 65 3.31 2.21 -14.89
N ILE A 66 2.59 2.00 -13.78
CA ILE A 66 3.06 2.22 -12.42
C ILE A 66 2.64 1.08 -11.49
N ARG A 67 3.41 0.89 -10.42
CA ARG A 67 3.00 0.13 -9.24
C ARG A 67 2.70 1.10 -8.10
N LEU A 68 1.49 1.11 -7.58
CA LEU A 68 1.15 1.82 -6.34
C LEU A 68 1.71 1.00 -5.16
N TRP A 69 2.69 1.57 -4.48
CA TRP A 69 3.39 0.93 -3.37
C TRP A 69 2.65 1.12 -2.05
N THR A 70 2.49 0.04 -1.28
CA THR A 70 2.01 0.12 0.11
C THR A 70 3.18 0.07 1.08
N TRP A 71 2.88 0.29 2.35
CA TRP A 71 3.80 0.24 3.49
C TRP A 71 3.00 -0.09 4.75
N GLU A 72 3.45 -1.05 5.55
CA GLU A 72 2.69 -1.58 6.69
C GLU A 72 3.13 -0.97 8.03
N LEU A 73 4.24 -0.22 8.08
CA LEU A 73 4.74 0.46 9.27
C LEU A 73 4.38 1.95 9.30
N THR A 74 3.74 2.43 10.37
CA THR A 74 3.42 3.86 10.56
C THR A 74 4.68 4.70 10.77
N THR A 75 5.67 4.08 11.40
CA THR A 75 6.99 4.62 11.69
C THR A 75 8.02 3.50 11.51
N TYR A 76 9.14 3.80 10.86
CA TYR A 76 10.26 2.88 10.61
C TYR A 76 11.59 3.63 10.61
N SER A 77 12.71 2.91 10.74
CA SER A 77 14.05 3.49 10.72
C SER A 77 15.06 2.53 10.10
N TYR A 78 15.93 3.04 9.22
CA TYR A 78 17.04 2.26 8.62
C TYR A 78 18.42 2.81 9.00
N ASP A 79 18.46 4.07 9.43
CA ASP A 79 19.65 4.88 9.64
C ASP A 79 19.72 5.46 11.07
N GLY A 80 18.79 5.05 11.95
CA GLY A 80 18.60 5.62 13.29
C GLY A 80 17.61 6.80 13.32
N ASP A 81 17.31 7.40 12.18
CA ASP A 81 16.31 8.45 12.06
C ASP A 81 14.93 7.87 11.76
N LEU A 82 13.89 8.48 12.33
CA LEU A 82 12.51 8.06 12.12
C LEU A 82 12.00 8.53 10.76
N THR A 83 11.30 7.64 10.08
CA THR A 83 10.53 7.93 8.87
C THR A 83 9.09 7.50 9.10
N TYR A 84 8.16 8.33 8.64
CA TYR A 84 6.73 8.16 8.86
C TYR A 84 6.04 7.83 7.54
N ALA A 85 4.95 7.06 7.60
CA ALA A 85 4.13 6.75 6.44
C ALA A 85 2.63 6.91 6.75
N GLU A 86 1.83 7.38 5.79
CA GLU A 86 0.36 7.44 5.88
C GLU A 86 -0.27 7.50 4.47
N PRO A 87 -1.58 7.23 4.27
CA PRO A 87 -2.59 6.76 5.22
C PRO A 87 -2.55 5.23 5.42
N PHE A 88 -3.38 4.75 6.36
CA PHE A 88 -3.63 3.32 6.61
C PHE A 88 -5.11 2.99 6.36
N PRO A 89 -5.44 1.71 6.07
CA PRO A 89 -6.80 1.30 5.73
C PRO A 89 -7.77 1.34 6.93
N TRP A 90 -7.25 1.40 8.16
CA TRP A 90 -8.04 1.44 9.39
C TRP A 90 -7.95 2.81 10.07
N PRO A 91 -9.05 3.31 10.66
CA PRO A 91 -9.05 4.59 11.36
C PRO A 91 -8.34 4.44 12.71
N ARG A 92 -7.72 5.54 13.17
CA ARG A 92 -7.25 5.69 14.55
C ARG A 92 -8.38 6.22 15.41
N ALA A 93 -9.13 5.32 16.05
CA ALA A 93 -10.32 5.65 16.83
C ALA A 93 -10.08 5.68 18.35
N GLY A 94 -8.99 5.06 18.83
CA GLY A 94 -8.84 4.78 20.26
C GLY A 94 -9.94 3.84 20.79
N PRO A 95 -10.07 3.67 22.12
CA PRO A 95 -9.39 4.41 23.18
C PRO A 95 -7.89 4.07 23.33
N GLY A 96 -7.18 4.95 24.04
CA GLY A 96 -5.76 4.81 24.33
C GLY A 96 -4.84 5.09 23.14
N ASN A 97 -3.55 5.09 23.42
CA ASN A 97 -2.51 5.39 22.44
C ASN A 97 -1.79 4.11 21.98
N ALA A 98 -1.46 4.07 20.70
CA ALA A 98 -0.50 3.16 20.10
C ALA A 98 0.93 3.55 20.51
N LEU A 99 1.90 2.72 20.12
CA LEU A 99 3.33 2.88 20.41
C LEU A 99 3.94 4.14 19.80
N ASP A 100 3.34 4.67 18.73
CA ASP A 100 3.70 5.96 18.12
C ASP A 100 3.05 7.17 18.80
N GLY A 101 2.35 6.97 19.93
CA GLY A 101 1.73 8.03 20.72
C GLY A 101 0.40 8.55 20.17
N LYS A 102 -0.03 8.10 18.98
CA LYS A 102 -1.34 8.44 18.38
C LYS A 102 -2.43 7.48 18.86
N PRO A 103 -3.72 7.78 18.65
CA PRO A 103 -4.78 6.84 19.02
C PRO A 103 -4.59 5.48 18.34
N LYS A 104 -4.97 4.42 19.06
CA LYS A 104 -4.97 3.05 18.54
C LYS A 104 -5.89 2.89 17.32
N PHE A 105 -5.54 1.95 16.45
CA PHE A 105 -6.35 1.55 15.31
C PHE A 105 -7.59 0.75 15.74
N ASP A 106 -8.67 0.94 14.99
CA ASP A 106 -9.83 0.03 14.98
C ASP A 106 -9.82 -0.76 13.67
N LEU A 107 -9.36 -2.01 13.75
CA LEU A 107 -9.09 -2.87 12.61
C LEU A 107 -10.36 -3.45 11.96
N GLU A 108 -11.50 -3.39 12.65
CA GLU A 108 -12.79 -3.86 12.13
C GLU A 108 -13.52 -2.79 11.30
N ARG A 109 -12.94 -1.59 11.19
CA ARG A 109 -13.53 -0.48 10.42
C ARG A 109 -12.59 0.01 9.33
N PHE A 110 -13.15 0.31 8.17
CA PHE A 110 -12.38 0.94 7.10
C PHE A 110 -12.35 2.46 7.20
N TYR A 111 -11.16 3.01 7.03
CA TYR A 111 -10.93 4.44 6.88
C TYR A 111 -11.17 4.84 5.42
N GLN A 112 -12.38 5.28 5.14
CA GLN A 112 -12.85 5.60 3.78
C GLN A 112 -11.88 6.49 2.96
N PRO A 113 -11.23 7.54 3.52
CA PRO A 113 -10.27 8.36 2.76
C PRO A 113 -9.07 7.58 2.17
N TYR A 114 -8.65 6.46 2.77
CA TYR A 114 -7.62 5.59 2.19
C TYR A 114 -8.06 5.01 0.84
N PHE A 115 -9.28 4.50 0.78
CA PHE A 115 -9.84 3.86 -0.42
C PHE A 115 -10.23 4.90 -1.48
N GLU A 116 -10.70 6.07 -1.06
CA GLU A 116 -10.93 7.20 -1.98
C GLU A 116 -9.63 7.69 -2.63
N ARG A 117 -8.53 7.73 -1.87
CA ARG A 117 -7.21 8.01 -2.43
C ARG A 117 -6.80 6.93 -3.43
N LEU A 118 -6.95 5.64 -3.09
CA LEU A 118 -6.61 4.54 -4.00
C LEU A 118 -7.40 4.66 -5.32
N ARG A 119 -8.72 4.82 -5.22
CA ARG A 119 -9.60 4.97 -6.37
C ARG A 119 -9.25 6.18 -7.21
N SER A 120 -9.03 7.34 -6.60
CA SER A 120 -8.71 8.58 -7.33
C SER A 120 -7.37 8.48 -8.05
N ARG A 121 -6.33 7.88 -7.44
CA ARG A 121 -5.02 7.67 -8.09
C ARG A 121 -5.13 6.72 -9.29
N VAL A 122 -5.88 5.63 -9.16
CA VAL A 122 -6.14 4.69 -10.27
C VAL A 122 -6.89 5.37 -11.41
N LEU A 123 -7.96 6.12 -11.11
CA LEU A 123 -8.73 6.84 -12.12
C LEU A 123 -7.88 7.88 -12.85
N GLU A 124 -7.06 8.64 -12.11
CA GLU A 124 -6.21 9.67 -12.71
C GLU A 124 -5.12 9.08 -13.61
N ALA A 125 -4.48 7.98 -13.20
CA ALA A 125 -3.54 7.25 -14.04
C ALA A 125 -4.24 6.69 -15.31
N GLY A 126 -5.42 6.11 -15.14
CA GLY A 126 -6.24 5.57 -16.23
C GLY A 126 -6.62 6.63 -17.27
N ARG A 127 -7.03 7.83 -16.84
CA ARG A 127 -7.32 8.98 -17.73
C ARG A 127 -6.12 9.37 -18.61
N ARG A 128 -4.90 9.10 -18.16
CA ARG A 128 -3.65 9.39 -18.88
C ARG A 128 -3.12 8.19 -19.68
N GLY A 129 -3.85 7.07 -19.70
CA GLY A 129 -3.46 5.84 -20.38
C GLY A 129 -2.32 5.08 -19.68
N ILE A 130 -2.27 5.17 -18.34
CA ILE A 130 -1.28 4.50 -17.50
C ILE A 130 -1.96 3.35 -16.76
N TYR A 131 -1.45 2.14 -16.94
CA TYR A 131 -1.84 0.94 -16.22
C TYR A 131 -1.29 0.96 -14.79
N VAL A 132 -2.08 0.44 -13.85
CA VAL A 132 -1.74 0.44 -12.43
C VAL A 132 -1.71 -0.99 -11.90
N SER A 133 -0.59 -1.37 -11.30
CA SER A 133 -0.49 -2.51 -10.39
C SER A 133 -0.65 -2.00 -8.95
N ILE A 134 -1.55 -2.60 -8.16
CA ILE A 134 -1.74 -2.25 -6.76
C ILE A 134 -1.00 -3.28 -5.91
N MET A 135 -0.09 -2.82 -5.05
CA MET A 135 0.55 -3.68 -4.05
C MET A 135 -0.37 -3.79 -2.82
N LEU A 136 -0.79 -5.02 -2.49
CA LEU A 136 -1.73 -5.26 -1.40
C LEU A 136 -1.04 -5.29 -0.03
N PHE A 137 0.10 -5.98 0.06
CA PHE A 137 0.88 -6.19 1.28
C PHE A 137 2.38 -5.97 1.00
N GLU A 138 3.17 -5.59 2.00
CA GLU A 138 4.63 -5.50 1.88
C GLU A 138 5.35 -6.04 3.12
N GLY A 139 6.41 -6.82 2.97
CA GLY A 139 7.17 -7.39 4.11
C GLY A 139 8.56 -6.81 4.32
N HIS A 140 8.93 -5.79 3.55
CA HIS A 140 10.28 -5.25 3.59
C HIS A 140 10.53 -4.48 4.88
N GLY A 141 9.55 -3.68 5.34
CA GLY A 141 9.66 -2.90 6.56
C GLY A 141 9.91 -3.76 7.80
N LEU A 142 9.14 -4.85 7.96
CA LEU A 142 9.27 -5.78 9.08
C LEU A 142 10.66 -6.44 9.14
N GLN A 143 11.19 -6.83 7.98
CA GLN A 143 12.48 -7.51 7.86
C GLN A 143 13.67 -6.57 8.02
N SER A 144 13.58 -5.36 7.48
CA SER A 144 14.75 -4.51 7.25
C SER A 144 14.85 -3.32 8.19
N SER A 145 13.75 -2.88 8.80
CA SER A 145 13.79 -1.75 9.74
C SER A 145 14.55 -2.15 11.00
N LEU A 146 15.15 -1.16 11.62
CA LEU A 146 15.82 -1.29 12.91
C LEU A 146 14.78 -1.38 14.04
N GLU A 147 15.16 -2.07 15.10
CA GLU A 147 14.40 -2.08 16.34
C GLU A 147 14.35 -0.68 16.99
N PRO A 148 13.24 -0.33 17.65
CA PRO A 148 12.03 -1.14 17.82
C PRO A 148 11.02 -0.96 16.66
N TRP A 149 11.34 -0.10 15.68
CA TRP A 149 10.39 0.32 14.66
C TRP A 149 10.19 -0.66 13.51
N CYS A 150 10.91 -1.78 13.50
CA CYS A 150 10.56 -2.95 12.70
C CYS A 150 9.21 -3.56 13.05
N TRP A 151 8.68 -3.30 14.26
CA TRP A 151 7.40 -3.85 14.68
C TRP A 151 6.50 -2.83 15.39
N ASN A 152 7.08 -1.88 16.15
CA ASN A 152 6.30 -0.90 16.91
C ASN A 152 5.41 0.00 16.05
N GLY A 153 5.72 0.16 14.75
CA GLY A 153 4.89 0.92 13.82
C GLY A 153 3.72 0.14 13.21
N HIS A 154 3.61 -1.16 13.46
CA HIS A 154 2.66 -1.99 12.73
C HIS A 154 1.24 -1.96 13.35
N PRO A 155 0.15 -1.79 12.58
CA PRO A 155 -1.21 -1.80 13.12
C PRO A 155 -1.60 -3.09 13.85
N PHE A 156 -1.06 -4.24 13.41
CA PHE A 156 -1.32 -5.56 14.04
C PHE A 156 -0.44 -5.86 15.26
N ASN A 157 0.40 -4.92 15.70
CA ASN A 157 1.00 -5.04 17.02
C ASN A 157 -0.11 -4.96 18.08
N ALA A 158 -0.14 -5.88 19.05
CA ALA A 158 -1.15 -5.94 20.11
C ALA A 158 -1.34 -4.64 20.89
N ARG A 159 -0.31 -3.79 20.94
CA ARG A 159 -0.36 -2.48 21.60
C ARG A 159 -0.92 -1.37 20.72
N ASN A 160 -1.09 -1.59 19.42
CA ASN A 160 -1.46 -0.55 18.45
C ASN A 160 -2.92 -0.58 18.00
N ASN A 161 -3.68 -1.63 18.35
CA ASN A 161 -5.09 -1.76 18.00
C ASN A 161 -5.98 -2.00 19.23
N VAL A 162 -7.28 -1.73 19.08
CA VAL A 162 -8.29 -1.95 20.14
C VAL A 162 -8.97 -3.31 20.06
N ASN A 163 -8.77 -4.03 18.96
CA ASN A 163 -9.42 -5.30 18.65
C ASN A 163 -8.74 -6.51 19.33
N GLY A 164 -7.59 -6.30 20.00
CA GLY A 164 -6.84 -7.37 20.65
C GLY A 164 -6.07 -8.27 19.68
N ILE A 165 -5.85 -7.80 18.44
CA ILE A 165 -5.06 -8.52 17.44
C ILE A 165 -3.60 -8.48 17.82
N ASP A 166 -2.98 -9.66 17.92
CA ASP A 166 -1.55 -9.83 18.13
C ASP A 166 -0.92 -10.52 16.91
N GLY A 167 -0.09 -9.78 16.19
CA GLY A 167 0.64 -10.26 15.03
C GLY A 167 2.00 -10.87 15.33
N ASP A 168 2.41 -10.99 16.59
CA ASP A 168 3.69 -11.53 17.04
C ASP A 168 3.50 -12.53 18.19
N PRO A 169 2.79 -13.66 17.95
CA PRO A 169 2.43 -14.61 19.01
C PRO A 169 3.64 -15.36 19.57
N ASN A 170 4.78 -15.40 18.88
CA ASN A 170 6.01 -16.02 19.36
C ASN A 170 6.88 -15.04 20.19
N GLY A 171 6.57 -13.73 20.15
CA GLY A 171 7.21 -12.70 20.94
C GLY A 171 8.65 -12.38 20.50
N ASP A 172 8.97 -12.58 19.22
CA ASP A 172 10.31 -12.30 18.68
C ASP A 172 10.54 -10.82 18.33
N GLY A 173 9.49 -10.00 18.40
CA GLY A 173 9.55 -8.56 18.17
C GLY A 173 9.58 -8.16 16.68
N ARG A 174 9.24 -9.07 15.76
CA ARG A 174 9.20 -8.80 14.31
C ARG A 174 7.81 -8.86 13.72
N GLY A 175 6.93 -9.71 14.25
CA GLY A 175 5.58 -9.89 13.74
C GLY A 175 5.53 -10.37 12.29
N LEU A 176 6.49 -11.22 11.89
CA LEU A 176 6.52 -11.83 10.55
C LEU A 176 5.34 -12.78 10.33
N GLU A 177 4.75 -13.29 11.41
CA GLU A 177 3.61 -14.19 11.42
C GLU A 177 2.39 -13.56 10.74
N THR A 178 2.30 -12.23 10.74
CA THR A 178 1.29 -11.47 9.98
C THR A 178 1.30 -11.77 8.48
N GLN A 179 2.36 -12.38 7.95
CA GLN A 179 2.56 -12.69 6.53
C GLN A 179 2.62 -14.20 6.23
N THR A 180 2.29 -15.05 7.20
CA THR A 180 2.43 -16.52 7.09
C THR A 180 1.09 -17.26 6.92
N LEU A 181 -0.04 -16.57 7.14
CA LEU A 181 -1.38 -17.15 7.27
C LEU A 181 -1.61 -17.97 8.56
N GLU A 182 -0.68 -17.97 9.51
CA GLU A 182 -0.80 -18.75 10.75
C GLU A 182 -1.75 -18.13 11.78
N ILE A 183 -2.14 -16.86 11.61
CA ILE A 183 -3.02 -16.12 12.51
C ILE A 183 -4.38 -15.88 11.80
N PRO A 184 -5.40 -16.74 12.00
CA PRO A 184 -6.65 -16.67 11.24
C PRO A 184 -7.35 -15.31 11.32
N ALA A 185 -7.35 -14.67 12.50
CA ALA A 185 -7.95 -13.35 12.68
C ALA A 185 -7.28 -12.26 11.81
N ILE A 186 -5.97 -12.36 11.59
CA ILE A 186 -5.25 -11.44 10.68
C ILE A 186 -5.56 -11.77 9.23
N THR A 187 -5.64 -13.05 8.87
CA THR A 187 -6.05 -13.47 7.53
C THR A 187 -7.44 -12.96 7.18
N GLU A 188 -8.40 -13.01 8.10
CA GLU A 188 -9.76 -12.46 7.91
C GLU A 188 -9.74 -10.94 7.65
N LEU A 189 -8.93 -10.19 8.41
CA LEU A 189 -8.76 -8.74 8.21
C LEU A 189 -8.12 -8.41 6.87
N GLN A 190 -7.10 -9.18 6.47
CA GLN A 190 -6.42 -9.05 5.18
C GLN A 190 -7.37 -9.38 4.02
N GLU A 191 -8.18 -10.43 4.13
CA GLU A 191 -9.20 -10.77 3.13
C GLU A 191 -10.27 -9.67 3.01
N ALA A 192 -10.76 -9.15 4.14
CA ALA A 192 -11.72 -8.05 4.15
C ALA A 192 -11.13 -6.81 3.45
N TYR A 193 -9.87 -6.49 3.73
CA TYR A 193 -9.14 -5.42 3.06
C TYR A 193 -9.04 -5.64 1.55
N VAL A 194 -8.68 -6.84 1.10
CA VAL A 194 -8.59 -7.16 -0.33
C VAL A 194 -9.95 -7.05 -1.01
N ARG A 195 -11.02 -7.56 -0.40
CA ARG A 195 -12.39 -7.39 -0.93
C ARG A 195 -12.72 -5.90 -1.09
N LYS A 196 -12.43 -5.09 -0.06
CA LYS A 196 -12.68 -3.64 -0.11
C LYS A 196 -11.86 -2.88 -1.15
N VAL A 197 -10.66 -3.35 -1.48
CA VAL A 197 -9.83 -2.81 -2.58
C VAL A 197 -10.43 -3.12 -3.96
N VAL A 198 -11.08 -4.29 -4.10
CA VAL A 198 -11.65 -4.76 -5.37
C VAL A 198 -13.03 -4.14 -5.66
N ASP A 199 -13.83 -3.86 -4.63
CA ASP A 199 -15.17 -3.23 -4.72
C ASP A 199 -15.17 -1.81 -5.36
#